data_AF-A0A1B9PQ93-F1
#
_entry.id   AF-A0A1B9PQ93-F1
#
_cell.length_a   1.000
_cell.length_b   1.000
_cell.length_c   1.000
_cell.angle_alpha   90.00
_cell.angle_beta   90.00
_cell.angle_gamma   90.00
#
_symmetry.space_group_name_H-M   'P 1'
#
loop_
_entity.id
_entity.type
_entity.pdbx_description
1 polymer ?
#
loop_
_entity_poly.entity_id
_entity_poly.type
_entity_poly.pdbx_seq_one_letter_code
_entity_poly.pdbx_strand_id
1 'polypeptide(L)'
;MTSILKKSIVLSFTLLLSGCANLSVGNLFSHYSAQTDDTYQLVKNGDAKQAYSEEAPEVGGPILDNLERGRVALLSEQYAESKADFEGAEQAARIQSDQAVISVSDSANQVGSLVTNDNLIDYKPADYELGYLHLYLSLNYLKNNDLEGALIEVRKANYIQEQAKKDREKELRSAEKEAKKQGVDANVGAILANYPDVGDQLAAVQNGYLFYYSGLLFETNRNYNDAYIDYKRALAVAPNNKTVIESVQRLARRLSMRNDIKILEKKYGTYQVPSRSESRVIIIDEQGILPQLSDWRLRLPMWDSQGNFVQYNLALPYYKKINRDVFPPLKVNNKTLISDELADVTLMAKNDLNERIPAMVIRQALRVVAKDELRKTSRNSKEEDLANAVLTIFNSLTEQPDTRSWQTLPSIISVTSMDVKAGNNKIQYLGNELDFTIKEGHTVVVWVSRQGNAVTWWHKQLGEI
;
A
#
# COMPACT_ATOMS: atom_id res chain seq x y z
N MET A 1 11.93 -44.34 -38.02
CA MET A 1 11.72 -42.87 -37.95
C MET A 1 12.73 -42.18 -38.84
N THR A 2 12.24 -41.55 -39.91
CA THR A 2 13.04 -40.95 -40.98
C THR A 2 13.86 -39.75 -40.48
N SER A 3 15.03 -39.53 -41.07
CA SER A 3 15.95 -38.40 -40.81
C SER A 3 15.24 -37.03 -40.81
N ILE A 4 14.16 -36.92 -41.59
CA ILE A 4 13.31 -35.74 -41.69
C ILE A 4 12.56 -35.46 -40.38
N LEU A 5 12.05 -36.49 -39.70
CA LEU A 5 11.33 -36.32 -38.43
C LEU A 5 12.26 -35.85 -37.31
N LYS A 6 13.52 -36.33 -37.28
CA LYS A 6 14.54 -35.85 -36.33
C LYS A 6 14.91 -34.39 -36.59
N LYS A 7 15.06 -34.01 -37.87
CA LYS A 7 15.36 -32.61 -38.24
C LYS A 7 14.21 -31.67 -37.92
N SER A 8 12.95 -32.10 -38.11
CA SER A 8 11.78 -31.30 -37.74
C SER A 8 11.63 -31.14 -36.23
N ILE A 9 11.93 -32.17 -35.42
CA ILE A 9 11.91 -32.07 -33.95
C ILE A 9 13.00 -31.11 -33.47
N VAL A 10 14.23 -31.24 -33.99
CA VAL A 10 15.34 -30.32 -33.62
C VAL A 10 15.01 -28.88 -34.02
N LEU A 11 14.47 -28.66 -35.23
CA LEU A 11 14.08 -27.34 -35.69
C LEU A 11 12.96 -26.72 -34.84
N SER A 12 11.95 -27.53 -34.49
CA SER A 12 10.84 -27.11 -33.61
C SER A 12 11.31 -26.81 -32.19
N PHE A 13 12.28 -27.58 -31.66
CA PHE A 13 12.88 -27.33 -30.35
C PHE A 13 13.73 -26.06 -30.34
N THR A 14 14.51 -25.80 -31.41
CA THR A 14 15.25 -24.54 -31.55
C THR A 14 14.35 -23.33 -31.74
N LEU A 15 13.20 -23.47 -32.41
CA LEU A 15 12.19 -22.40 -32.56
C LEU A 15 11.45 -22.11 -31.24
N LEU A 16 11.24 -23.13 -30.40
CA LEU A 16 10.70 -22.96 -29.04
C LEU A 16 11.72 -22.29 -28.11
N LEU A 17 13.01 -22.61 -28.25
CA LEU A 17 14.10 -21.99 -27.48
C LEU A 17 14.35 -20.52 -27.85
N SER A 18 14.22 -20.13 -29.11
CA SER A 18 14.36 -18.72 -29.52
C SER A 18 13.13 -17.86 -29.17
N GLY A 19 11.94 -18.46 -29.03
CA GLY A 19 10.76 -17.79 -28.47
C GLY A 19 10.92 -17.42 -26.99
N CYS A 20 11.79 -18.11 -26.25
CA CYS A 20 12.13 -17.81 -24.86
C CYS A 20 13.27 -16.79 -24.72
N ALA A 21 13.90 -16.32 -25.79
CA ALA A 21 14.98 -15.32 -25.67
C ALA A 21 14.48 -13.93 -25.25
N ASN A 22 13.20 -13.60 -25.53
CA ASN A 22 12.54 -12.39 -25.01
C ASN A 22 11.97 -12.57 -23.60
N LEU A 23 11.81 -13.80 -23.13
CA LEU A 23 11.66 -14.11 -21.71
C LEU A 23 13.06 -14.22 -21.14
N SER A 24 13.70 -13.08 -20.91
CA SER A 24 15.02 -13.10 -20.27
C SER A 24 14.89 -13.96 -19.01
N VAL A 25 15.74 -14.97 -18.90
CA VAL A 25 15.85 -15.83 -17.72
C VAL A 25 15.96 -14.98 -16.44
N GLY A 26 16.48 -13.75 -16.56
CA GLY A 26 16.45 -12.73 -15.50
C GLY A 26 15.06 -12.34 -15.01
N ASN A 27 14.07 -12.09 -15.87
CA ASN A 27 12.73 -11.64 -15.46
C ASN A 27 11.91 -12.76 -14.80
N LEU A 28 12.08 -14.01 -15.22
CA LEU A 28 11.38 -15.15 -14.60
C LEU A 28 11.87 -15.44 -13.17
N PHE A 29 13.09 -15.02 -12.85
CA PHE A 29 13.74 -15.26 -11.55
C PHE A 29 13.98 -13.97 -10.74
N SER A 30 13.42 -12.84 -11.17
CA SER A 30 13.52 -11.56 -10.46
C SER A 30 12.25 -11.29 -9.65
N HIS A 31 12.39 -10.77 -8.44
CA HIS A 31 11.25 -10.38 -7.60
C HIS A 31 10.66 -9.05 -8.07
N TYR A 32 9.42 -8.76 -7.70
CA TYR A 32 8.64 -7.60 -8.17
C TYR A 32 9.44 -6.29 -8.12
N SER A 33 10.08 -5.99 -6.98
CA SER A 33 10.80 -4.72 -6.78
C SER A 33 12.00 -4.54 -7.71
N ALA A 34 12.66 -5.62 -8.11
CA ALA A 34 13.75 -5.55 -9.07
C ALA A 34 13.25 -5.44 -10.52
N GLN A 35 12.03 -5.88 -10.82
CA GLN A 35 11.42 -5.72 -12.14
C GLN A 35 10.82 -4.32 -12.34
N THR A 36 10.43 -3.65 -11.26
CA THR A 36 9.81 -2.30 -11.30
C THR A 36 10.74 -1.17 -10.85
N ASP A 37 12.04 -1.44 -10.63
CA ASP A 37 12.99 -0.45 -10.09
C ASP A 37 13.11 0.79 -10.99
N ASP A 38 13.11 0.65 -12.32
CA ASP A 38 13.20 1.80 -13.23
C ASP A 38 12.04 2.77 -13.04
N THR A 39 10.79 2.28 -13.06
CA THR A 39 9.60 3.09 -12.77
C THR A 39 9.66 3.68 -11.36
N TYR A 40 10.10 2.90 -10.37
CA TYR A 40 10.26 3.35 -9.00
C TYR A 40 11.23 4.54 -8.89
N GLN A 41 12.40 4.46 -9.51
CA GLN A 41 13.39 5.54 -9.49
C GLN A 41 12.88 6.80 -10.21
N LEU A 42 12.20 6.65 -11.35
CA LEU A 42 11.60 7.79 -12.05
C LEU A 42 10.58 8.50 -11.16
N VAL A 43 9.64 7.78 -10.57
CA VAL A 43 8.64 8.39 -9.67
C VAL A 43 9.32 9.01 -8.46
N LYS A 44 10.28 8.32 -7.83
CA LYS A 44 11.01 8.83 -6.66
C LYS A 44 11.71 10.17 -6.94
N ASN A 45 12.31 10.30 -8.11
CA ASN A 45 13.05 11.50 -8.52
C ASN A 45 12.15 12.64 -9.00
N GLY A 46 10.84 12.39 -9.15
CA GLY A 46 9.86 13.38 -9.60
C GLY A 46 9.56 13.32 -11.11
N ASP A 47 10.06 12.32 -11.82
CA ASP A 47 9.92 12.15 -13.26
C ASP A 47 8.66 11.34 -13.63
N ALA A 48 7.54 11.61 -12.95
CA ALA A 48 6.29 10.85 -13.12
C ALA A 48 5.80 10.83 -14.57
N LYS A 49 5.94 11.93 -15.32
CA LYS A 49 5.56 12.02 -16.74
C LYS A 49 6.35 11.05 -17.61
N GLN A 50 7.63 10.86 -17.31
CA GLN A 50 8.45 9.86 -17.99
C GLN A 50 8.02 8.45 -17.58
N ALA A 51 7.82 8.19 -16.28
CA ALA A 51 7.33 6.91 -15.79
C ALA A 51 5.98 6.51 -16.44
N TYR A 52 5.08 7.48 -16.65
CA TYR A 52 3.81 7.27 -17.34
C TYR A 52 4.01 6.90 -18.81
N SER A 53 4.95 7.54 -19.50
CA SER A 53 5.22 7.28 -20.92
C SER A 53 5.96 5.96 -21.19
N GLU A 54 6.76 5.49 -20.24
CA GLU A 54 7.54 4.26 -20.40
C GLU A 54 6.74 2.99 -20.14
N GLU A 55 5.56 3.12 -19.48
CA GLU A 55 4.69 2.02 -19.05
C GLU A 55 5.41 0.99 -18.17
N ALA A 56 5.05 0.92 -16.89
CA ALA A 56 5.64 -0.03 -15.96
C ALA A 56 5.38 -1.49 -16.41
N PRO A 57 6.32 -2.42 -16.18
CA PRO A 57 6.09 -3.84 -16.40
C PRO A 57 4.87 -4.35 -15.61
N GLU A 58 3.94 -5.06 -16.27
CA GLU A 58 2.75 -5.66 -15.65
C GLU A 58 3.09 -7.01 -14.99
N VAL A 59 3.70 -6.96 -13.81
CA VAL A 59 4.20 -8.14 -13.09
C VAL A 59 3.62 -8.29 -11.68
N GLY A 60 2.80 -7.33 -11.24
CA GLY A 60 2.10 -7.33 -9.95
C GLY A 60 0.70 -7.95 -10.00
N GLY A 61 0.16 -8.15 -11.20
CA GLY A 61 -1.21 -8.63 -11.42
C GLY A 61 -2.24 -7.50 -11.43
N PRO A 62 -3.51 -7.80 -11.73
CA PRO A 62 -4.53 -6.80 -12.07
C PRO A 62 -4.89 -5.84 -10.93
N ILE A 63 -4.59 -6.19 -9.68
CA ILE A 63 -4.77 -5.25 -8.57
C ILE A 63 -3.57 -4.30 -8.53
N LEU A 64 -2.38 -4.82 -8.24
CA LEU A 64 -1.21 -3.98 -7.99
C LEU A 64 -0.77 -3.16 -9.20
N ASP A 65 -0.81 -3.73 -10.41
CA ASP A 65 -0.40 -3.00 -11.61
C ASP A 65 -1.32 -1.79 -11.88
N ASN A 66 -2.62 -1.95 -11.65
CA ASN A 66 -3.59 -0.85 -11.71
C ASN A 66 -3.39 0.17 -10.57
N LEU A 67 -3.03 -0.27 -9.35
CA LEU A 67 -2.71 0.65 -8.25
C LEU A 67 -1.50 1.54 -8.60
N GLU A 68 -0.43 0.95 -9.11
CA GLU A 68 0.77 1.67 -9.53
C GLU A 68 0.49 2.61 -10.69
N ARG A 69 -0.13 2.12 -11.78
CA ARG A 69 -0.48 2.95 -12.94
C ARG A 69 -1.39 4.10 -12.57
N GLY A 70 -2.43 3.84 -11.77
CA GLY A 70 -3.37 4.88 -11.34
C GLY A 70 -2.68 6.00 -10.59
N ARG A 71 -1.66 5.66 -9.77
CA ARG A 71 -0.86 6.66 -9.04
C ARG A 71 0.12 7.39 -9.95
N VAL A 72 0.82 6.69 -10.84
CA VAL A 72 1.72 7.31 -11.83
C VAL A 72 0.96 8.27 -12.75
N ALA A 73 -0.23 7.89 -13.21
CA ALA A 73 -1.13 8.73 -13.99
C ALA A 73 -1.59 9.96 -13.18
N LEU A 74 -1.95 9.80 -11.91
CA LEU A 74 -2.32 10.91 -11.02
C LEU A 74 -1.19 11.93 -10.89
N LEU A 75 0.03 11.45 -10.62
CA LEU A 75 1.22 12.28 -10.50
C LEU A 75 1.61 12.96 -11.81
N SER A 76 1.26 12.35 -12.94
CA SER A 76 1.45 12.89 -14.29
C SER A 76 0.33 13.80 -14.77
N GLU A 77 -0.65 14.09 -13.90
CA GLU A 77 -1.83 14.94 -14.18
C GLU A 77 -2.83 14.32 -15.18
N GLN A 78 -2.74 13.01 -15.42
CA GLN A 78 -3.64 12.21 -16.26
C GLN A 78 -4.80 11.67 -15.42
N TYR A 79 -5.68 12.56 -14.97
CA TYR A 79 -6.71 12.26 -13.96
C TYR A 79 -7.77 11.27 -14.43
N ALA A 80 -8.13 11.28 -15.72
CA ALA A 80 -9.15 10.36 -16.25
C ALA A 80 -8.64 8.92 -16.28
N GLU A 81 -7.40 8.75 -16.74
CA GLU A 81 -6.67 7.49 -16.78
C GLU A 81 -6.39 6.99 -15.36
N SER A 82 -5.93 7.88 -14.47
CA SER A 82 -5.75 7.59 -13.05
C SER A 82 -7.01 6.99 -12.42
N LYS A 83 -8.16 7.61 -12.65
CA LYS A 83 -9.45 7.12 -12.15
C LYS A 83 -9.78 5.73 -12.74
N ALA A 84 -9.60 5.55 -14.04
CA ALA A 84 -9.90 4.29 -14.72
C ALA A 84 -9.04 3.13 -14.21
N ASP A 85 -7.73 3.34 -14.02
CA ASP A 85 -6.83 2.34 -13.44
C ASP A 85 -7.26 1.99 -12.01
N PHE A 86 -7.55 2.98 -11.17
CA PHE A 86 -8.03 2.71 -9.81
C PHE A 86 -9.37 1.96 -9.77
N GLU A 87 -10.32 2.27 -10.65
CA GLU A 87 -11.58 1.51 -10.78
C GLU A 87 -11.30 0.06 -11.22
N GLY A 88 -10.29 -0.15 -12.08
CA GLY A 88 -9.78 -1.47 -12.46
C GLY A 88 -9.21 -2.25 -11.27
N ALA A 89 -8.41 -1.61 -10.43
CA ALA A 89 -7.89 -2.22 -9.19
C ALA A 89 -9.02 -2.58 -8.21
N GLU A 90 -10.00 -1.68 -8.02
CA GLU A 90 -11.17 -1.93 -7.15
C GLU A 90 -11.96 -3.15 -7.65
N GLN A 91 -12.23 -3.21 -8.96
CA GLN A 91 -12.94 -4.33 -9.56
C GLN A 91 -12.18 -5.65 -9.37
N ALA A 92 -10.86 -5.65 -9.61
CA ALA A 92 -10.03 -6.83 -9.43
C ALA A 92 -10.00 -7.29 -7.96
N ALA A 93 -9.86 -6.37 -7.01
CA ALA A 93 -9.89 -6.68 -5.58
C ALA A 93 -11.25 -7.26 -5.14
N ARG A 94 -12.35 -6.73 -5.68
CA ARG A 94 -13.70 -7.26 -5.44
C ARG A 94 -13.86 -8.69 -5.96
N ILE A 95 -13.42 -8.95 -7.20
CA ILE A 95 -13.48 -10.29 -7.80
C ILE A 95 -12.68 -11.29 -6.95
N GLN A 96 -11.47 -10.92 -6.55
CA GLN A 96 -10.62 -11.76 -5.70
C GLN A 96 -11.30 -12.05 -4.34
N SER A 97 -11.89 -11.04 -3.70
CA SER A 97 -12.61 -11.21 -2.44
C SER A 97 -13.82 -12.15 -2.59
N ASP A 98 -14.61 -11.99 -3.67
CA ASP A 98 -15.78 -12.85 -3.93
C ASP A 98 -15.37 -14.32 -4.17
N GLN A 99 -14.26 -14.56 -4.89
CA GLN A 99 -13.70 -15.90 -5.11
C GLN A 99 -13.15 -16.55 -3.83
N ALA A 100 -12.57 -15.76 -2.93
CA ALA A 100 -12.08 -16.24 -1.64
C ALA A 100 -13.23 -16.76 -0.76
N VAL A 101 -14.42 -16.17 -0.84
CA VAL A 101 -15.61 -16.66 -0.11
C VAL A 101 -16.09 -18.00 -0.66
N ILE A 102 -16.08 -18.18 -1.98
CA ILE A 102 -16.54 -19.41 -2.66
C ILE A 102 -15.55 -20.58 -2.46
N SER A 103 -14.25 -20.32 -2.57
CA SER A 103 -13.21 -21.36 -2.38
C SER A 103 -13.15 -21.92 -0.95
N VAL A 104 -13.52 -21.12 0.05
CA VAL A 104 -13.65 -21.60 1.44
C VAL A 104 -14.80 -22.60 1.60
N SER A 105 -15.87 -22.50 0.80
CA SER A 105 -16.94 -23.52 0.78
C SER A 105 -16.57 -24.79 -0.01
N ASP A 106 -15.65 -24.68 -0.98
CA ASP A 106 -15.20 -25.79 -1.83
C ASP A 106 -13.84 -26.35 -1.38
N SER A 107 -13.78 -26.85 -0.13
CA SER A 107 -12.55 -27.43 0.41
C SER A 107 -12.24 -28.82 -0.17
N ALA A 108 -11.69 -28.87 -1.38
CA ALA A 108 -11.12 -30.07 -1.98
C ALA A 108 -9.63 -29.84 -2.35
N ASN A 109 -8.73 -30.57 -1.68
CA ASN A 109 -7.27 -30.67 -1.86
C ASN A 109 -6.37 -29.63 -1.13
N GLN A 110 -6.29 -29.76 0.20
CA GLN A 110 -5.40 -28.96 1.09
C GLN A 110 -3.88 -29.14 0.84
N VAL A 111 -3.45 -30.17 0.09
CA VAL A 111 -2.02 -30.45 -0.11
C VAL A 111 -1.39 -29.57 -1.20
N GLY A 112 -2.17 -29.07 -2.16
CA GLY A 112 -1.63 -28.27 -3.29
C GLY A 112 -1.25 -26.82 -2.91
N SER A 113 -2.01 -26.19 -2.02
CA SER A 113 -1.83 -24.76 -1.68
C SER A 113 -0.61 -24.46 -0.79
N LEU A 114 -0.12 -25.45 -0.05
CA LEU A 114 1.07 -25.28 0.81
C LEU A 114 2.37 -25.26 0.00
N VAL A 115 2.36 -25.84 -1.21
CA VAL A 115 3.54 -26.02 -2.04
C VAL A 115 3.66 -24.92 -3.10
N THR A 116 2.58 -24.19 -3.41
CA THR A 116 2.61 -23.00 -4.27
C THR A 116 3.35 -21.84 -3.58
N ASN A 117 4.12 -21.04 -4.34
CA ASN A 117 4.74 -19.82 -3.82
C ASN A 117 3.67 -18.75 -3.57
N ASP A 118 3.88 -17.88 -2.59
CA ASP A 118 3.07 -16.69 -2.37
C ASP A 118 3.13 -15.76 -3.61
N ASN A 119 4.27 -15.72 -4.33
CA ASN A 119 4.38 -15.06 -5.65
C ASN A 119 3.56 -15.72 -6.77
N LEU A 120 3.16 -16.98 -6.60
CA LEU A 120 2.30 -17.71 -7.55
C LEU A 120 0.81 -17.65 -7.14
N ILE A 121 0.52 -17.04 -5.99
CA ILE A 121 -0.83 -16.68 -5.55
C ILE A 121 -1.08 -15.23 -5.98
N ASP A 122 -2.33 -14.92 -6.28
CA ASP A 122 -2.76 -13.56 -6.59
C ASP A 122 -2.34 -12.58 -5.48
N TYR A 123 -1.83 -11.42 -5.88
CA TYR A 123 -1.47 -10.37 -4.94
C TYR A 123 -2.66 -10.01 -4.06
N LYS A 124 -2.49 -10.06 -2.73
CA LYS A 124 -3.49 -9.60 -1.77
C LYS A 124 -3.06 -8.22 -1.26
N PRO A 125 -3.78 -7.14 -1.63
CA PRO A 125 -3.42 -5.80 -1.19
C PRO A 125 -3.52 -5.70 0.34
N ALA A 126 -2.61 -4.92 0.92
CA ALA A 126 -2.67 -4.64 2.35
C ALA A 126 -3.86 -3.71 2.67
N ASP A 127 -4.35 -3.75 3.91
CA ASP A 127 -5.53 -2.99 4.31
C ASP A 127 -5.33 -1.47 4.14
N TYR A 128 -4.11 -0.99 4.40
CA TYR A 128 -3.77 0.42 4.20
C TYR A 128 -3.76 0.80 2.71
N GLU A 129 -3.31 -0.10 1.83
CA GLU A 129 -3.29 0.11 0.38
C GLU A 129 -4.71 0.22 -0.17
N LEU A 130 -5.61 -0.65 0.26
CA LEU A 130 -7.04 -0.54 -0.08
C LEU A 130 -7.66 0.77 0.43
N GLY A 131 -7.25 1.22 1.63
CA GLY A 131 -7.64 2.55 2.14
C GLY A 131 -7.15 3.68 1.22
N TYR A 132 -5.92 3.59 0.71
CA TYR A 132 -5.35 4.55 -0.23
C TYR A 132 -5.97 4.47 -1.63
N LEU A 133 -6.36 3.29 -2.10
CA LEU A 133 -7.11 3.11 -3.36
C LEU A 133 -8.37 3.98 -3.36
N HIS A 134 -9.21 3.80 -2.33
CA HIS A 134 -10.43 4.59 -2.20
C HIS A 134 -10.16 6.07 -1.92
N LEU A 135 -9.08 6.41 -1.21
CA LEU A 135 -8.67 7.80 -1.06
C LEU A 135 -8.34 8.43 -2.42
N TYR A 136 -7.60 7.75 -3.30
CA TYR A 136 -7.27 8.29 -4.61
C TYR A 136 -8.43 8.29 -5.61
N LEU A 137 -9.34 7.32 -5.54
CA LEU A 137 -10.63 7.41 -6.23
C LEU A 137 -11.42 8.63 -5.76
N SER A 138 -11.49 8.86 -4.45
CA SER A 138 -12.14 10.02 -3.87
C SER A 138 -11.52 11.34 -4.32
N LEU A 139 -10.19 11.43 -4.37
CA LEU A 139 -9.47 12.61 -4.87
C LEU A 139 -9.75 12.87 -6.36
N ASN A 140 -9.85 11.81 -7.18
CA ASN A 140 -10.24 11.93 -8.59
C ASN A 140 -11.68 12.44 -8.75
N TYR A 141 -12.63 11.94 -7.96
CA TYR A 141 -14.00 12.48 -7.92
C TYR A 141 -14.02 13.95 -7.47
N LEU A 142 -13.31 14.27 -6.38
CA LEU A 142 -13.22 15.64 -5.86
C LEU A 142 -12.60 16.59 -6.90
N LYS A 143 -11.57 16.15 -7.62
CA LYS A 143 -10.95 16.90 -8.72
C LYS A 143 -11.93 17.24 -9.84
N ASN A 144 -12.96 16.41 -10.03
CA ASN A 144 -14.01 16.60 -11.02
C ASN A 144 -15.27 17.30 -10.46
N ASN A 145 -15.20 17.87 -9.24
CA ASN A 145 -16.36 18.44 -8.53
C ASN A 145 -17.49 17.43 -8.33
N ASP A 146 -17.15 16.17 -8.05
CA ASP A 146 -18.12 15.13 -7.69
C ASP A 146 -17.98 14.81 -6.20
N LEU A 147 -18.62 15.63 -5.35
CA LEU A 147 -18.60 15.43 -3.91
C LEU A 147 -19.31 14.13 -3.48
N GLU A 148 -20.36 13.73 -4.19
CA GLU A 148 -21.12 12.52 -3.87
C GLU A 148 -20.29 11.25 -4.12
N GLY A 149 -19.65 11.15 -5.30
CA GLY A 149 -18.70 10.11 -5.63
C GLY A 149 -17.54 10.08 -4.63
N ALA A 150 -16.96 11.24 -4.31
CA ALA A 150 -15.88 11.34 -3.32
C ALA A 150 -16.29 10.81 -1.93
N LEU A 151 -17.53 11.07 -1.50
CA LEU A 151 -18.10 10.61 -0.25
C LEU A 151 -18.42 9.11 -0.23
N ILE A 152 -18.74 8.50 -1.37
CA ILE A 152 -18.91 7.04 -1.47
C ILE A 152 -17.59 6.34 -1.18
N GLU A 153 -16.51 6.82 -1.80
CA GLU A 153 -15.20 6.20 -1.68
C GLU A 153 -14.62 6.30 -0.26
N VAL A 154 -14.72 7.45 0.42
CA VAL A 154 -14.26 7.54 1.82
C VAL A 154 -15.06 6.64 2.78
N ARG A 155 -16.35 6.39 2.49
CA ARG A 155 -17.14 5.41 3.27
C ARG A 155 -16.64 3.98 3.05
N LYS A 156 -16.32 3.60 1.81
CA LYS A 156 -15.71 2.29 1.51
C LYS A 156 -14.37 2.13 2.23
N ALA A 157 -13.53 3.16 2.17
CA ALA A 157 -12.24 3.19 2.86
C ALA A 157 -12.38 3.00 4.38
N ASN A 158 -13.32 3.70 5.02
CA ASN A 158 -13.60 3.55 6.45
C ASN A 158 -14.09 2.13 6.79
N TYR A 159 -14.95 1.54 5.96
CA TYR A 159 -15.42 0.16 6.13
C TYR A 159 -14.28 -0.87 6.06
N ILE A 160 -13.37 -0.71 5.11
CA ILE A 160 -12.21 -1.60 4.94
C ILE A 160 -11.31 -1.58 6.18
N GLN A 161 -11.03 -0.39 6.74
CA GLN A 161 -10.24 -0.28 7.98
C GLN A 161 -10.88 -1.00 9.17
N GLU A 162 -12.21 -1.05 9.25
CA GLU A 162 -12.91 -1.75 10.35
C GLU A 162 -12.87 -3.28 10.16
N GLN A 163 -12.86 -3.79 8.92
CA GLN A 163 -12.79 -5.23 8.62
C GLN A 163 -11.38 -5.80 8.75
N ALA A 164 -10.38 -5.07 8.24
CA ALA A 164 -8.94 -5.31 8.33
C ALA A 164 -8.49 -5.98 9.64
N LYS A 165 -8.91 -5.40 10.77
CA LYS A 165 -8.54 -5.89 12.11
C LYS A 165 -9.03 -7.33 12.39
N LYS A 166 -10.21 -7.70 11.89
CA LYS A 166 -10.81 -9.03 12.12
C LYS A 166 -10.13 -10.09 11.26
N ASP A 167 -9.78 -9.75 10.03
CA ASP A 167 -9.21 -10.70 9.07
C ASP A 167 -7.78 -11.10 9.45
N ARG A 168 -6.98 -10.16 9.97
CA ARG A 168 -5.62 -10.44 10.46
C ARG A 168 -5.58 -11.47 11.58
N GLU A 169 -6.45 -11.34 12.59
CA GLU A 169 -6.53 -12.33 13.69
C GLU A 169 -6.93 -13.72 13.19
N LYS A 170 -7.81 -13.77 12.17
CA LYS A 170 -8.27 -15.03 11.58
C LYS A 170 -7.16 -15.74 10.81
N GLU A 171 -6.34 -14.99 10.06
CA GLU A 171 -5.21 -15.54 9.29
C GLU A 171 -4.13 -16.15 10.18
N LEU A 172 -3.77 -15.48 11.27
CA LEU A 172 -2.78 -16.04 12.21
C LEU A 172 -3.30 -17.34 12.85
N ARG A 173 -4.54 -17.34 13.34
CA ARG A 173 -5.16 -18.52 13.96
C ARG A 173 -5.29 -19.70 12.99
N SER A 174 -5.57 -19.44 11.71
CA SER A 174 -5.68 -20.50 10.71
C SER A 174 -4.31 -21.12 10.42
N ALA A 175 -3.25 -20.30 10.31
CA ALA A 175 -1.89 -20.78 10.15
C ALA A 175 -1.43 -21.63 11.35
N GLU A 176 -1.67 -21.17 12.58
CA GLU A 176 -1.37 -21.91 13.81
C GLU A 176 -2.11 -23.27 13.88
N LYS A 177 -3.38 -23.29 13.48
CA LYS A 177 -4.19 -24.52 13.47
C LYS A 177 -3.64 -25.55 12.48
N GLU A 178 -3.26 -25.13 11.27
CA GLU A 178 -2.68 -26.04 10.28
C GLU A 178 -1.29 -26.53 10.71
N ALA A 179 -0.45 -25.65 11.27
CA ALA A 179 0.84 -26.05 11.86
C ALA A 179 0.69 -27.16 12.90
N LYS A 180 -0.25 -26.98 13.83
CA LYS A 180 -0.57 -27.99 14.85
C LYS A 180 -1.04 -29.31 14.25
N LYS A 181 -1.87 -29.26 13.19
CA LYS A 181 -2.37 -30.46 12.49
C LYS A 181 -1.26 -31.23 11.78
N GLN A 182 -0.27 -30.52 11.23
CA GLN A 182 0.88 -31.11 10.54
C GLN A 182 2.06 -31.42 11.47
N GLY A 183 1.92 -31.22 12.79
CA GLY A 183 2.99 -31.47 13.77
C GLY A 183 4.18 -30.51 13.65
N VAL A 184 3.98 -29.32 13.07
CA VAL A 184 5.02 -28.31 12.89
C VAL A 184 5.07 -27.40 14.10
N ASP A 185 6.20 -27.40 14.81
CA ASP A 185 6.54 -26.42 15.83
C ASP A 185 7.55 -25.42 15.26
N ALA A 186 7.05 -24.35 14.64
CA ALA A 186 7.90 -23.29 14.13
C ALA A 186 8.33 -22.41 15.29
N ASN A 187 9.64 -22.37 15.60
CA ASN A 187 10.18 -21.43 16.58
C ASN A 187 10.20 -20.00 16.01
N VAL A 188 9.02 -19.40 15.89
CA VAL A 188 8.80 -18.06 15.33
C VAL A 188 9.64 -17.03 16.07
N GLY A 189 9.74 -17.14 17.40
CA GLY A 189 10.55 -16.24 18.23
C GLY A 189 12.03 -16.22 17.86
N ALA A 190 12.64 -17.38 17.61
CA ALA A 190 14.05 -17.47 17.22
C ALA A 190 14.32 -16.89 15.81
N ILE A 191 13.37 -17.06 14.89
CA ILE A 191 13.45 -16.47 13.54
C ILE A 191 13.32 -14.96 13.62
N LEU A 192 12.33 -14.47 14.35
CA LEU A 192 12.09 -13.05 14.58
C LEU A 192 13.28 -12.35 15.26
N ALA A 193 14.01 -13.03 16.15
CA ALA A 193 15.22 -12.47 16.77
C ALA A 193 16.33 -12.11 15.76
N ASN A 194 16.33 -12.72 14.58
CA ASN A 194 17.29 -12.45 13.50
C ASN A 194 16.68 -11.60 12.36
N TYR A 195 15.39 -11.28 12.43
CA TYR A 195 14.68 -10.52 11.39
C TYR A 195 14.90 -9.00 11.57
N PRO A 196 15.20 -8.24 10.50
CA PRO A 196 15.73 -6.88 10.58
C PRO A 196 14.80 -5.75 11.10
N ASP A 197 13.61 -6.04 11.67
CA ASP A 197 12.65 -4.98 12.05
C ASP A 197 11.67 -5.33 13.22
N VAL A 198 11.99 -6.30 14.09
CA VAL A 198 11.08 -6.73 15.20
C VAL A 198 11.16 -5.81 16.44
N GLY A 199 11.95 -4.74 16.38
CA GLY A 199 12.35 -3.94 17.55
C GLY A 199 11.37 -2.86 18.00
N ASP A 200 10.49 -2.38 17.13
CA ASP A 200 9.53 -1.33 17.48
C ASP A 200 8.20 -1.96 17.89
N GLN A 201 7.69 -1.60 19.07
CA GLN A 201 6.35 -1.99 19.50
C GLN A 201 5.36 -1.76 18.35
N LEU A 202 4.51 -2.76 18.05
CA LEU A 202 3.38 -2.64 17.14
C LEU A 202 2.51 -1.45 17.57
N ALA A 203 2.84 -0.26 17.10
CA ALA A 203 2.04 0.93 17.31
C ALA A 203 0.73 0.71 16.54
N ALA A 204 -0.39 1.07 17.16
CA ALA A 204 -1.65 1.14 16.44
C ALA A 204 -1.58 2.33 15.46
N VAL A 205 -0.95 2.09 14.30
CA VAL A 205 -0.77 3.12 13.28
C VAL A 205 -2.01 3.06 12.41
N GLN A 206 -2.87 4.05 12.60
CA GLN A 206 -4.07 4.23 11.80
C GLN A 206 -3.87 5.38 10.83
N ASN A 207 -4.61 5.35 9.72
CA ASN A 207 -4.46 6.31 8.63
C ASN A 207 -5.13 7.66 9.00
N GLY A 208 -4.39 8.54 9.66
CA GLY A 208 -4.84 9.90 10.01
C GLY A 208 -5.20 10.75 8.80
N TYR A 209 -4.60 10.46 7.64
CA TYR A 209 -4.95 11.12 6.40
C TYR A 209 -6.38 10.79 5.97
N LEU A 210 -6.76 9.52 5.91
CA LEU A 210 -8.12 9.14 5.55
C LEU A 210 -9.14 9.74 6.52
N PHE A 211 -8.90 9.68 7.83
CA PHE A 211 -9.82 10.22 8.82
C PHE A 211 -10.01 11.73 8.68
N TYR A 212 -8.91 12.49 8.54
CA TYR A 212 -9.03 13.94 8.39
C TYR A 212 -9.71 14.30 7.07
N TYR A 213 -9.34 13.64 5.97
CA TYR A 213 -9.92 13.87 4.65
C TYR A 213 -11.41 13.50 4.60
N SER A 214 -11.81 12.37 5.18
CA SER A 214 -13.22 11.99 5.33
C SER A 214 -14.00 13.03 6.14
N GLY A 215 -13.42 13.48 7.27
CA GLY A 215 -14.01 14.55 8.09
C GLY A 215 -14.22 15.85 7.31
N LEU A 216 -13.26 16.21 6.45
CA LEU A 216 -13.33 17.37 5.57
C LEU A 216 -14.46 17.24 4.53
N LEU A 217 -14.62 16.07 3.91
CA LEU A 217 -15.70 15.84 2.94
C LEU A 217 -17.08 15.85 3.62
N PHE A 218 -17.22 15.20 4.78
CA PHE A 218 -18.47 15.23 5.53
C PHE A 218 -18.83 16.65 5.99
N GLU A 219 -17.85 17.44 6.43
CA GLU A 219 -18.08 18.84 6.80
C GLU A 219 -18.52 19.67 5.58
N THR A 220 -17.92 19.43 4.41
CA THR A 220 -18.29 20.07 3.14
C THR A 220 -19.74 19.76 2.78
N ASN A 221 -20.16 18.51 2.98
CA ASN A 221 -21.54 18.06 2.80
C ASN A 221 -22.48 18.43 3.96
N ARG A 222 -22.04 19.30 4.89
CA ARG A 222 -22.80 19.75 6.08
C ARG A 222 -23.22 18.63 7.02
N ASN A 223 -22.62 17.45 6.91
CA ASN A 223 -22.80 16.34 7.84
C ASN A 223 -21.84 16.47 9.01
N TYR A 224 -22.11 17.45 9.88
CA TYR A 224 -21.18 17.84 10.93
C TYR A 224 -20.97 16.77 12.01
N ASN A 225 -21.94 15.89 12.25
CA ASN A 225 -21.80 14.81 13.23
C ASN A 225 -20.78 13.77 12.77
N ASP A 226 -20.91 13.29 11.53
CA ASP A 226 -19.96 12.32 10.96
C ASP A 226 -18.57 12.96 10.78
N ALA A 227 -18.53 14.22 10.34
CA ALA A 227 -17.29 14.99 10.28
C ALA A 227 -16.59 15.08 11.64
N TYR A 228 -17.35 15.32 12.71
CA TYR A 228 -16.81 15.38 14.07
C TYR A 228 -16.24 14.04 14.55
N ILE A 229 -16.91 12.93 14.21
CA ILE A 229 -16.42 11.58 14.52
C ILE A 229 -15.07 11.34 13.84
N ASP A 230 -14.99 11.61 12.54
CA ASP A 230 -13.78 11.35 11.77
C ASP A 230 -12.63 12.29 12.14
N TYR A 231 -12.89 13.57 12.43
CA TYR A 231 -11.85 14.45 12.98
C TYR A 231 -11.37 13.99 14.37
N LYS A 232 -12.24 13.42 15.22
CA LYS A 232 -11.80 12.83 16.50
C LYS A 232 -10.92 11.61 16.31
N ARG A 233 -11.20 10.77 15.29
CA ARG A 233 -10.34 9.65 14.89
C ARG A 233 -8.99 10.18 14.41
N ALA A 234 -8.98 11.20 13.56
CA ALA A 234 -7.74 11.89 13.15
C ALA A 234 -6.97 12.46 14.35
N LEU A 235 -7.65 13.05 15.34
CA LEU A 235 -7.02 13.60 16.54
C LEU A 235 -6.42 12.52 17.44
N ALA A 236 -6.99 11.32 17.45
CA ALA A 236 -6.45 10.20 18.22
C ALA A 236 -5.09 9.75 17.69
N VAL A 237 -4.85 9.90 16.38
CA VAL A 237 -3.64 9.42 15.70
C VAL A 237 -2.62 10.54 15.47
N ALA A 238 -3.08 11.77 15.30
CA ALA A 238 -2.26 12.98 15.17
C ALA A 238 -2.58 14.00 16.28
N PRO A 239 -2.35 13.66 17.57
CA PRO A 239 -2.78 14.48 18.72
C PRO A 239 -2.04 15.82 18.84
N ASN A 240 -0.92 15.99 18.13
CA ASN A 240 -0.09 17.19 18.16
C ASN A 240 -0.29 18.07 16.92
N ASN A 241 -1.08 17.63 15.93
CA ASN A 241 -1.30 18.39 14.71
C ASN A 241 -2.31 19.52 14.98
N LYS A 242 -1.84 20.77 14.85
CA LYS A 242 -2.65 21.97 15.20
C LYS A 242 -3.95 22.03 14.40
N THR A 243 -3.90 21.72 13.11
CA THR A 243 -5.06 21.78 12.22
C THR A 243 -6.12 20.74 12.56
N VAL A 244 -5.69 19.54 12.97
CA VAL A 244 -6.62 18.50 13.44
C VAL A 244 -7.29 18.92 14.75
N ILE A 245 -6.51 19.44 15.70
CA ILE A 245 -7.02 19.96 16.98
C ILE A 245 -8.07 21.05 16.73
N GLU A 246 -7.75 22.04 15.91
CA GLU A 246 -8.62 23.16 15.59
C GLU A 246 -9.90 22.72 14.86
N SER A 247 -9.83 21.71 13.99
CA SER A 247 -11.01 21.13 13.36
C SER A 247 -11.98 20.48 14.35
N VAL A 248 -11.48 19.69 15.30
CA VAL A 248 -12.32 19.10 16.36
C VAL A 248 -12.89 20.19 17.27
N GLN A 249 -12.06 21.16 17.70
CA GLN A 249 -12.50 22.27 18.53
C GLN A 249 -13.57 23.15 17.86
N ARG A 250 -13.42 23.41 16.56
CA ARG A 250 -14.41 24.16 15.75
C ARG A 250 -15.74 23.42 15.70
N LEU A 251 -15.74 22.15 15.33
CA LEU A 251 -16.99 21.38 15.21
C LEU A 251 -17.65 21.11 16.56
N ALA A 252 -16.88 20.86 17.62
CA ALA A 252 -17.43 20.71 18.97
C ALA A 252 -18.25 21.95 19.40
N ARG A 253 -17.77 23.16 19.08
CA ARG A 253 -18.49 24.41 19.32
C ARG A 253 -19.73 24.53 18.43
N ARG A 254 -19.59 24.24 17.14
CA ARG A 254 -20.72 24.27 16.19
C ARG A 254 -21.86 23.34 16.61
N LEU A 255 -21.51 22.16 17.12
CA LEU A 255 -22.44 21.13 17.59
C LEU A 255 -22.85 21.31 19.06
N SER A 256 -22.38 22.36 19.75
CA SER A 256 -22.67 22.62 21.17
C SER A 256 -22.28 21.48 22.13
N MET A 257 -21.20 20.75 21.85
CA MET A 257 -20.70 19.62 22.66
C MET A 257 -19.98 20.10 23.92
N ARG A 258 -20.73 20.61 24.90
CA ARG A 258 -20.20 21.29 26.10
C ARG A 258 -19.15 20.50 26.88
N ASN A 259 -19.30 19.19 26.98
CA ASN A 259 -18.33 18.34 27.70
C ASN A 259 -17.02 18.20 26.90
N ASP A 260 -17.11 17.89 25.61
CA ASP A 260 -15.95 17.78 24.73
C ASP A 260 -15.19 19.11 24.65
N ILE A 261 -15.88 20.25 24.56
CA ILE A 261 -15.25 21.58 24.58
C ILE A 261 -14.37 21.75 25.82
N LYS A 262 -14.89 21.46 27.03
CA LYS A 262 -14.12 21.57 28.28
C LYS A 262 -12.88 20.67 28.28
N ILE A 263 -13.02 19.43 27.79
CA ILE A 263 -11.91 18.47 27.72
C ILE A 263 -10.84 18.97 26.73
N LEU A 264 -11.26 19.42 25.55
CA LEU A 264 -10.37 19.91 24.50
C LEU A 264 -9.67 21.20 24.91
N GLU A 265 -10.36 22.15 25.54
CA GLU A 265 -9.74 23.40 26.03
C GLU A 265 -8.77 23.14 27.17
N LYS A 266 -9.07 22.21 28.07
CA LYS A 266 -8.13 21.82 29.12
C LYS A 266 -6.85 21.21 28.55
N LYS A 267 -6.96 20.42 27.47
CA LYS A 267 -5.80 19.72 26.88
C LYS A 267 -5.00 20.58 25.91
N TYR A 268 -5.69 21.35 25.06
CA TYR A 268 -5.08 22.05 23.92
C TYR A 268 -5.21 23.58 23.98
N GLY A 269 -5.84 24.12 25.02
CA GLY A 269 -6.09 25.55 25.17
C GLY A 269 -7.35 26.05 24.45
N THR A 270 -7.67 27.32 24.67
CA THR A 270 -8.86 27.96 24.10
C THR A 270 -8.75 28.12 22.59
N TYR A 271 -9.75 27.65 21.85
CA TYR A 271 -9.84 27.86 20.42
C TYR A 271 -10.10 29.32 20.09
N GLN A 272 -9.30 29.88 19.19
CA GLN A 272 -9.52 31.22 18.65
C GLN A 272 -10.47 31.11 17.47
N VAL A 273 -11.61 31.80 17.55
CA VAL A 273 -12.59 31.84 16.45
C VAL A 273 -12.08 32.82 15.39
N PRO A 274 -11.83 32.39 14.14
CA PRO A 274 -11.38 33.30 13.08
C PRO A 274 -12.41 34.40 12.79
N SER A 275 -11.96 35.50 12.19
CA SER A 275 -12.88 36.54 11.72
C SER A 275 -13.85 35.98 10.68
N ARG A 276 -15.10 36.46 10.67
CA ARG A 276 -16.09 36.04 9.65
C ARG A 276 -15.68 36.39 8.22
N SER A 277 -14.81 37.39 8.06
CA SER A 277 -14.27 37.83 6.77
C SER A 277 -13.01 37.07 6.33
N GLU A 278 -12.45 36.24 7.21
CA GLU A 278 -11.29 35.41 6.88
C GLU A 278 -11.75 34.13 6.20
N SER A 279 -11.04 33.77 5.15
CA SER A 279 -11.23 32.52 4.43
C SER A 279 -10.15 31.54 4.83
N ARG A 280 -10.40 30.24 4.69
CA ARG A 280 -9.45 29.20 5.13
C ARG A 280 -8.85 28.46 3.95
N VAL A 281 -7.55 28.25 3.98
CA VAL A 281 -6.87 27.29 3.10
C VAL A 281 -6.42 26.10 3.92
N ILE A 282 -6.80 24.91 3.50
CA ILE A 282 -6.31 23.63 4.04
C ILE A 282 -5.40 23.03 2.99
N ILE A 283 -4.16 22.72 3.38
CA ILE A 283 -3.14 22.14 2.53
C ILE A 283 -2.88 20.73 3.05
N ILE A 284 -3.15 19.75 2.20
CA ILE A 284 -2.79 18.35 2.41
C ILE A 284 -1.56 18.10 1.55
N ASP A 285 -0.48 17.68 2.18
CA ASP A 285 0.85 17.58 1.57
C ASP A 285 1.40 16.17 1.70
N GLU A 286 1.43 15.45 0.58
CA GLU A 286 1.99 14.11 0.42
C GLU A 286 3.46 14.22 -0.01
N GLN A 287 4.35 13.50 0.67
CA GLN A 287 5.79 13.62 0.48
C GLN A 287 6.48 12.27 0.25
N GLY A 288 7.33 12.22 -0.77
CA GLY A 288 8.14 11.06 -1.14
C GLY A 288 7.29 9.90 -1.67
N ILE A 289 7.89 8.72 -1.67
CA ILE A 289 7.21 7.44 -1.94
C ILE A 289 7.69 6.36 -0.97
N LEU A 290 7.00 5.22 -0.88
CA LEU A 290 7.38 4.13 0.01
C LEU A 290 8.75 3.51 -0.37
N PRO A 291 9.52 2.99 0.58
CA PRO A 291 10.65 2.12 0.26
C PRO A 291 10.16 0.84 -0.43
N GLN A 292 10.94 0.32 -1.38
CA GLN A 292 10.67 -1.02 -1.93
C GLN A 292 10.97 -2.10 -0.89
N LEU A 293 10.17 -3.17 -0.89
CA LEU A 293 10.51 -4.40 -0.19
C LEU A 293 11.78 -5.01 -0.77
N SER A 294 12.55 -5.67 0.08
CA SER A 294 13.73 -6.42 -0.32
C SER A 294 13.70 -7.82 0.26
N ASP A 295 14.62 -8.66 -0.20
CA ASP A 295 14.70 -10.07 0.14
C ASP A 295 15.69 -10.29 1.28
N TRP A 296 15.18 -10.84 2.39
CA TRP A 296 16.01 -11.35 3.48
C TRP A 296 15.96 -12.87 3.48
N ARG A 297 17.14 -13.51 3.54
CA ARG A 297 17.27 -14.97 3.53
C ARG A 297 18.00 -15.47 4.76
N LEU A 298 17.42 -16.48 5.41
CA LEU A 298 18.05 -17.26 6.47
C LEU A 298 18.29 -18.69 5.99
N ARG A 299 19.55 -19.12 6.00
CA ARG A 299 19.93 -20.50 5.68
C ARG A 299 19.74 -21.38 6.91
N LEU A 300 18.85 -22.36 6.80
CA LEU A 300 18.52 -23.31 7.85
C LEU A 300 19.13 -24.68 7.49
N PRO A 301 20.21 -25.10 8.17
CA PRO A 301 20.72 -26.46 8.03
C PRO A 301 19.73 -27.43 8.70
N MET A 302 19.23 -28.41 7.95
CA MET A 302 18.28 -29.37 8.48
C MET A 302 18.55 -30.78 7.95
N TRP A 303 18.06 -31.77 8.70
CA TRP A 303 18.09 -33.17 8.28
C TRP A 303 16.70 -33.53 7.74
N ASP A 304 16.65 -34.13 6.56
CA ASP A 304 15.38 -34.67 6.04
C ASP A 304 14.96 -35.93 6.82
N SER A 305 13.77 -36.47 6.52
CA SER A 305 13.27 -37.67 7.20
C SER A 305 14.12 -38.93 6.97
N GLN A 306 15.13 -38.87 6.12
CA GLN A 306 16.02 -39.97 5.75
C GLN A 306 17.42 -39.79 6.34
N GLY A 307 17.67 -38.69 7.07
CA GLY A 307 18.96 -38.39 7.67
C GLY A 307 19.98 -37.82 6.67
N ASN A 308 19.54 -37.29 5.53
CA ASN A 308 20.42 -36.52 4.64
C ASN A 308 20.47 -35.05 5.08
N PHE A 309 21.64 -34.43 4.92
CA PHE A 309 21.79 -33.00 5.12
C PHE A 309 21.11 -32.24 3.96
N VAL A 310 20.17 -31.37 4.29
CA VAL A 310 19.49 -30.49 3.35
C VAL A 310 19.61 -29.05 3.83
N GLN A 311 19.97 -28.15 2.91
CA GLN A 311 19.98 -26.72 3.18
C GLN A 311 18.66 -26.13 2.71
N TYR A 312 17.87 -25.59 3.64
CA TYR A 312 16.65 -24.85 3.32
C TYR A 312 16.88 -23.34 3.45
N ASN A 313 16.32 -22.57 2.53
CA ASN A 313 16.36 -21.11 2.56
C ASN A 313 14.99 -20.59 3.01
N LEU A 314 14.92 -20.01 4.20
CA LEU A 314 13.78 -19.21 4.60
C LEU A 314 13.95 -17.82 3.98
N ALA A 315 13.05 -17.43 3.08
CA ALA A 315 13.03 -16.10 2.50
C ALA A 315 11.82 -15.31 3.04
N LEU A 316 12.09 -14.11 3.54
CA LEU A 316 11.06 -13.18 4.02
C LEU A 316 11.29 -11.79 3.41
N PRO A 317 10.21 -11.08 3.04
CA PRO A 317 10.35 -9.69 2.62
C PRO A 317 10.66 -8.80 3.83
N TYR A 318 11.37 -7.70 3.61
CA TYR A 318 11.60 -6.65 4.62
C TYR A 318 11.78 -5.28 3.96
N TYR A 319 11.48 -4.20 4.69
CA TYR A 319 11.81 -2.85 4.23
C TYR A 319 13.25 -2.49 4.58
N LYS A 320 14.04 -2.12 3.58
CA LYS A 320 15.37 -1.55 3.82
C LYS A 320 15.25 -0.23 4.58
N LYS A 321 16.16 0.00 5.53
CA LYS A 321 16.28 1.29 6.19
C LYS A 321 16.76 2.32 5.16
N ILE A 322 15.90 3.26 4.81
CA ILE A 322 16.22 4.39 3.94
C ILE A 322 16.23 5.68 4.76
N ASN A 323 17.08 6.63 4.36
CA ASN A 323 16.98 8.00 4.88
C ASN A 323 15.73 8.65 4.28
N ARG A 324 14.96 9.33 5.12
CA ARG A 324 13.79 10.09 4.64
C ARG A 324 14.27 11.27 3.80
N ASP A 325 13.59 11.49 2.68
CA ASP A 325 13.78 12.70 1.89
C ASP A 325 13.31 13.92 2.70
N VAL A 326 14.06 15.01 2.59
CA VAL A 326 13.72 16.27 3.25
C VAL A 326 13.24 17.24 2.19
N PHE A 327 11.99 17.63 2.29
CA PHE A 327 11.37 18.55 1.34
C PHE A 327 11.44 20.00 1.84
N PRO A 328 11.85 20.97 1.00
CA PRO A 328 11.75 22.39 1.32
C PRO A 328 10.31 22.79 1.66
N PRO A 329 10.10 23.76 2.56
CA PRO A 329 8.75 24.15 2.96
C PRO A 329 8.00 24.83 1.80
N LEU A 330 6.70 24.57 1.73
CA LEU A 330 5.77 25.30 0.86
C LEU A 330 5.70 26.77 1.28
N LYS A 331 5.35 27.66 0.36
CA LYS A 331 5.05 29.06 0.68
C LYS A 331 3.65 29.42 0.23
N VAL A 332 2.88 30.09 1.08
CA VAL A 332 1.59 30.69 0.71
C VAL A 332 1.70 32.19 0.80
N ASN A 333 1.45 32.90 -0.31
CA ASN A 333 1.61 34.36 -0.39
C ASN A 333 2.96 34.84 0.16
N ASN A 334 4.06 34.18 -0.26
CA ASN A 334 5.44 34.40 0.20
C ASN A 334 5.73 34.08 1.69
N LYS A 335 4.77 33.55 2.45
CA LYS A 335 5.00 33.11 3.83
C LYS A 335 5.29 31.61 3.86
N THR A 336 6.40 31.25 4.50
CA THR A 336 6.77 29.84 4.72
C THR A 336 5.70 29.13 5.53
N LEU A 337 5.25 27.98 5.02
CA LEU A 337 4.33 27.07 5.68
C LEU A 337 5.12 26.17 6.64
N ILE A 338 4.63 26.06 7.87
CA ILE A 338 5.07 25.03 8.82
C ILE A 338 3.94 24.01 8.88
N SER A 339 4.25 22.77 8.54
CA SER A 339 3.27 21.69 8.51
C SER A 339 3.58 20.60 9.50
N ASP A 340 2.53 20.17 10.19
CA ASP A 340 2.58 19.07 11.14
C ASP A 340 2.22 17.77 10.43
N GLU A 341 2.94 16.70 10.79
CA GLU A 341 2.67 15.36 10.30
C GLU A 341 1.23 14.94 10.67
N LEU A 342 0.57 14.27 9.73
CA LEU A 342 -0.76 13.70 9.86
C LEU A 342 -0.72 12.17 9.81
N ALA A 343 0.17 11.61 8.99
CA ALA A 343 0.32 10.18 8.83
C ALA A 343 1.73 9.80 8.33
N ASP A 344 2.23 8.66 8.80
CA ASP A 344 3.46 8.02 8.33
C ASP A 344 3.11 6.69 7.66
N VAL A 345 3.12 6.68 6.32
CA VAL A 345 2.73 5.52 5.52
C VAL A 345 3.86 4.49 5.49
N THR A 346 5.11 4.92 5.59
CA THR A 346 6.24 4.00 5.72
C THR A 346 6.11 3.18 7.00
N LEU A 347 5.70 3.82 8.10
CA LEU A 347 5.42 3.13 9.35
C LEU A 347 4.18 2.22 9.26
N MET A 348 3.12 2.65 8.57
CA MET A 348 1.95 1.78 8.30
C MET A 348 2.35 0.51 7.55
N ALA A 349 3.12 0.65 6.47
CA ALA A 349 3.57 -0.46 5.64
C ALA A 349 4.48 -1.42 6.42
N LYS A 350 5.42 -0.89 7.22
CA LYS A 350 6.26 -1.69 8.12
C LYS A 350 5.45 -2.45 9.16
N ASN A 351 4.47 -1.81 9.78
CA ASN A 351 3.63 -2.45 10.79
C ASN A 351 2.77 -3.56 10.18
N ASP A 352 2.15 -3.31 9.01
CA ASP A 352 1.41 -4.33 8.27
C ASP A 352 2.29 -5.54 7.95
N LEU A 353 3.52 -5.32 7.47
CA LEU A 353 4.46 -6.40 7.22
C LEU A 353 4.79 -7.16 8.52
N ASN A 354 5.17 -6.46 9.58
CA ASN A 354 5.55 -7.04 10.87
C ASN A 354 4.42 -7.90 11.47
N GLU A 355 3.16 -7.49 11.31
CA GLU A 355 2.00 -8.27 11.75
C GLU A 355 1.80 -9.56 10.93
N ARG A 356 2.18 -9.56 9.64
CA ARG A 356 2.06 -10.73 8.76
C ARG A 356 3.23 -11.72 8.89
N ILE A 357 4.41 -11.28 9.31
CA ILE A 357 5.62 -12.13 9.40
C ILE A 357 5.37 -13.44 10.19
N PRO A 358 4.72 -13.45 11.37
CA PRO A 358 4.49 -14.71 12.10
C PRO A 358 3.75 -15.77 11.28
N ALA A 359 2.67 -15.37 10.59
CA ALA A 359 1.91 -16.27 9.73
C ALA A 359 2.74 -16.71 8.51
N MET A 360 3.53 -15.81 7.90
CA MET A 360 4.44 -16.15 6.81
C MET A 360 5.49 -17.18 7.24
N VAL A 361 6.10 -17.03 8.42
CA VAL A 361 7.09 -17.98 8.96
C VAL A 361 6.47 -19.36 9.16
N ILE A 362 5.26 -19.42 9.74
CA ILE A 362 4.53 -20.69 9.92
C ILE A 362 4.24 -21.35 8.56
N ARG A 363 3.78 -20.58 7.56
CA ARG A 363 3.54 -21.09 6.20
C ARG A 363 4.82 -21.61 5.54
N GLN A 364 5.95 -20.93 5.71
CA GLN A 364 7.23 -21.41 5.19
C GLN A 364 7.64 -22.74 5.85
N ALA A 365 7.46 -22.88 7.17
CA ALA A 365 7.71 -24.15 7.86
C ALA A 365 6.79 -25.29 7.35
N LEU A 366 5.50 -25.00 7.12
CA LEU A 366 4.58 -25.96 6.49
C LEU A 366 5.01 -26.33 5.06
N ARG A 367 5.48 -25.36 4.27
CA ARG A 367 5.99 -25.57 2.90
C ARG A 367 7.19 -26.52 2.89
N VAL A 368 8.08 -26.42 3.87
CA VAL A 368 9.21 -27.35 4.04
C VAL A 368 8.73 -28.78 4.20
N VAL A 369 7.80 -29.02 5.12
CA VAL A 369 7.23 -30.35 5.39
C VAL A 369 6.54 -30.90 4.14
N ALA A 370 5.75 -30.08 3.46
CA ALA A 370 5.06 -30.49 2.24
C ALA A 370 6.05 -30.84 1.09
N LYS A 371 7.15 -30.07 0.94
CA LYS A 371 8.21 -30.38 -0.02
C LYS A 371 8.92 -31.71 0.29
N ASP A 372 9.13 -32.02 1.57
CA ASP A 372 9.72 -33.30 1.99
C ASP A 372 8.82 -34.49 1.61
N GLU A 373 7.51 -34.39 1.85
CA GLU A 373 6.54 -35.41 1.45
C GLU A 373 6.45 -35.60 -0.07
N LEU A 374 6.48 -34.51 -0.86
CA LEU A 374 6.52 -34.60 -2.32
C LEU A 374 7.80 -35.28 -2.83
N ARG A 375 8.95 -35.02 -2.23
CA ARG A 375 10.22 -35.70 -2.60
C ARG A 375 10.15 -37.20 -2.35
N LYS A 376 9.52 -37.65 -1.26
CA LYS A 376 9.32 -39.09 -0.96
C LYS A 376 8.48 -39.77 -2.04
N THR A 377 7.42 -39.12 -2.51
CA THR A 377 6.48 -39.70 -3.48
C THR A 377 7.02 -39.69 -4.93
N SER A 378 7.82 -38.68 -5.32
CA SER A 378 8.35 -38.54 -6.70
C SER A 378 9.43 -39.57 -7.08
N ARG A 379 10.15 -40.15 -6.11
CA ARG A 379 11.19 -41.17 -6.33
C ARG A 379 10.65 -42.51 -6.87
N ASN A 380 9.34 -42.72 -6.84
CA ASN A 380 8.70 -43.94 -7.36
C ASN A 380 8.32 -43.84 -8.86
N SER A 381 8.72 -42.76 -9.55
CA SER A 381 8.44 -42.55 -10.98
C SER A 381 9.58 -43.05 -11.88
N LYS A 382 9.27 -43.55 -13.08
CA LYS A 382 10.24 -44.12 -14.03
C LYS A 382 11.18 -43.10 -14.69
N GLU A 383 11.04 -41.81 -14.39
CA GLU A 383 11.81 -40.71 -15.00
C GLU A 383 12.36 -39.77 -13.92
N GLU A 384 13.24 -40.31 -13.07
CA GLU A 384 13.84 -39.63 -11.92
C GLU A 384 14.57 -38.33 -12.32
N ASP A 385 15.26 -38.31 -13.47
CA ASP A 385 15.98 -37.13 -13.96
C ASP A 385 15.05 -35.97 -14.36
N LEU A 386 13.91 -36.28 -14.99
CA LEU A 386 12.92 -35.28 -15.35
C LEU A 386 12.23 -34.73 -14.09
N ALA A 387 11.89 -35.62 -13.14
CA ALA A 387 11.32 -35.23 -11.86
C ALA A 387 12.28 -34.30 -11.07
N ASN A 388 13.57 -34.62 -11.03
CA ASN A 388 14.58 -33.81 -10.34
C ASN A 388 14.81 -32.44 -11.01
N ALA A 389 14.80 -32.37 -12.34
CA ALA A 389 14.88 -31.11 -13.07
C ALA A 389 13.67 -30.20 -12.78
N VAL A 390 12.46 -30.77 -12.81
CA VAL A 390 11.21 -30.05 -12.48
C VAL A 390 11.23 -29.58 -11.03
N LEU A 391 11.66 -30.41 -10.08
CA LEU A 391 11.78 -30.05 -8.66
C LEU A 391 12.80 -28.93 -8.41
N THR A 392 13.89 -28.88 -9.18
CA THR A 392 14.92 -27.83 -9.05
C THR A 392 14.38 -26.47 -9.50
N ILE A 393 13.70 -26.42 -10.65
CA ILE A 393 13.02 -25.23 -11.15
C ILE A 393 11.96 -24.79 -10.13
N PHE A 394 11.16 -25.74 -9.65
CA PHE A 394 10.11 -25.49 -8.67
C PHE A 394 10.66 -24.96 -7.33
N ASN A 395 11.80 -25.45 -6.83
CA ASN A 395 12.43 -24.91 -5.62
C ASN A 395 12.91 -23.48 -5.81
N SER A 396 13.57 -23.18 -6.93
CA SER A 396 14.03 -21.82 -7.25
C SER A 396 12.87 -20.82 -7.33
N LEU A 397 11.72 -21.24 -7.86
CA LEU A 397 10.52 -20.41 -7.95
C LEU A 397 9.78 -20.25 -6.63
N THR A 398 9.90 -21.19 -5.68
CA THR A 398 9.14 -21.19 -4.41
C THR A 398 9.90 -20.65 -3.20
N GLU A 399 11.18 -20.34 -3.36
CA GLU A 399 12.07 -19.82 -2.32
C GLU A 399 12.31 -18.30 -2.41
N GLN A 400 11.61 -17.59 -3.31
CA GLN A 400 11.67 -16.13 -3.37
C GLN A 400 10.58 -15.52 -2.48
N PRO A 401 10.90 -14.47 -1.69
CA PRO A 401 9.88 -13.78 -0.93
C PRO A 401 8.99 -12.96 -1.87
N ASP A 402 7.77 -12.70 -1.40
CA ASP A 402 6.87 -11.78 -2.08
C ASP A 402 7.27 -10.34 -1.75
N THR A 403 7.85 -9.64 -2.73
CA THR A 403 8.22 -8.23 -2.61
C THR A 403 7.21 -7.30 -3.27
N ARG A 404 6.02 -7.81 -3.64
CA ARG A 404 4.93 -6.98 -4.16
C ARG A 404 4.41 -6.07 -3.04
N SER A 405 4.27 -4.80 -3.37
CA SER A 405 3.74 -3.74 -2.51
C SER A 405 3.45 -2.54 -3.40
N TRP A 406 2.48 -1.70 -3.06
CA TRP A 406 2.23 -0.45 -3.77
C TRP A 406 3.31 0.60 -3.43
N GLN A 407 4.34 0.70 -4.27
CA GLN A 407 5.57 1.45 -4.04
C GLN A 407 5.39 2.96 -4.23
N THR A 408 4.47 3.39 -5.09
CA THR A 408 4.25 4.81 -5.41
C THR A 408 3.34 5.57 -4.42
N LEU A 409 2.89 4.91 -3.36
CA LEU A 409 2.24 5.56 -2.22
C LEU A 409 3.19 6.55 -1.54
N PRO A 410 2.71 7.69 -1.04
CA PRO A 410 3.55 8.68 -0.39
C PRO A 410 4.12 8.15 0.93
N SER A 411 5.30 8.62 1.32
CA SER A 411 5.96 8.22 2.57
C SER A 411 5.35 8.89 3.79
N ILE A 412 5.17 10.21 3.73
CA ILE A 412 4.66 11.06 4.82
C ILE A 412 3.52 11.91 4.30
N ILE A 413 2.50 12.10 5.13
CA ILE A 413 1.42 13.05 4.90
C ILE A 413 1.46 14.11 5.99
N SER A 414 1.38 15.37 5.61
CA SER A 414 1.18 16.48 6.52
C SER A 414 -0.11 17.24 6.19
N VAL A 415 -0.69 17.89 7.19
CA VAL A 415 -1.81 18.80 6.96
C VAL A 415 -1.64 20.10 7.71
N THR A 416 -2.03 21.19 7.08
CA THR A 416 -2.03 22.52 7.69
C THR A 416 -3.18 23.36 7.19
N SER A 417 -3.73 24.17 8.09
CA SER A 417 -4.73 25.17 7.81
C SER A 417 -4.17 26.56 8.10
N MET A 418 -4.53 27.52 7.26
CA MET A 418 -4.25 28.93 7.49
C MET A 418 -5.42 29.80 7.09
N ASP A 419 -5.59 30.89 7.83
CA ASP A 419 -6.54 31.93 7.48
C ASP A 419 -5.88 32.90 6.49
N VAL A 420 -6.57 33.20 5.40
CA VAL A 420 -6.13 34.06 4.31
C VAL A 420 -7.22 35.07 3.98
N LYS A 421 -6.82 36.16 3.30
CA LYS A 421 -7.78 37.12 2.76
C LYS A 421 -8.49 36.52 1.56
N ALA A 422 -9.78 36.84 1.42
CA ALA A 422 -10.54 36.57 0.22
C ALA A 422 -9.87 37.20 -1.03
N GLY A 423 -10.07 36.57 -2.18
CA GLY A 423 -9.48 36.97 -3.47
C GLY A 423 -8.36 36.03 -3.91
N ASN A 424 -7.43 36.57 -4.69
CA ASN A 424 -6.36 35.81 -5.31
C ASN A 424 -5.25 35.51 -4.29
N ASN A 425 -4.92 34.24 -4.18
CA ASN A 425 -3.88 33.70 -3.34
C ASN A 425 -3.03 32.75 -4.17
N LYS A 426 -1.83 32.45 -3.67
CA LYS A 426 -0.93 31.52 -4.34
C LYS A 426 -0.15 30.64 -3.40
N ILE A 427 0.11 29.43 -3.84
CA ILE A 427 1.04 28.48 -3.21
C ILE A 427 2.24 28.27 -4.11
N GLN A 428 3.44 28.16 -3.51
CA GLN A 428 4.70 28.07 -4.23
C GLN A 428 5.59 26.96 -3.67
N TYR A 429 6.29 26.28 -4.56
CA TYR A 429 7.27 25.24 -4.25
C TYR A 429 8.38 25.22 -5.30
N LEU A 430 9.63 25.44 -4.89
CA LEU A 430 10.82 25.37 -5.76
C LEU A 430 10.68 26.12 -7.11
N GLY A 431 10.04 27.28 -7.11
CA GLY A 431 9.83 28.10 -8.31
C GLY A 431 8.55 27.79 -9.09
N ASN A 432 7.88 26.67 -8.81
CA ASN A 432 6.53 26.40 -9.29
C ASN A 432 5.49 27.18 -8.45
N GLU A 433 4.38 27.55 -9.08
CA GLU A 433 3.30 28.34 -8.48
C GLU A 433 1.94 27.78 -8.91
N LEU A 434 0.99 27.73 -7.96
CA LEU A 434 -0.42 27.46 -8.21
C LEU A 434 -1.23 28.62 -7.63
N ASP A 435 -1.92 29.31 -8.54
CA ASP A 435 -2.88 30.36 -8.19
C ASP A 435 -4.23 29.75 -7.82
N PHE A 436 -4.89 30.33 -6.83
CA PHE A 436 -6.26 29.99 -6.47
C PHE A 436 -7.00 31.21 -5.93
N THR A 437 -8.29 31.30 -6.25
CA THR A 437 -9.18 32.33 -5.72
C THR A 437 -10.04 31.74 -4.62
N ILE A 438 -10.21 32.49 -3.54
CA ILE A 438 -11.07 32.09 -2.42
C ILE A 438 -12.13 33.15 -2.12
N LYS A 439 -13.40 32.74 -2.06
CA LYS A 439 -14.49 33.64 -1.65
C LYS A 439 -14.45 33.90 -0.14
N GLU A 440 -15.01 35.03 0.28
CA GLU A 440 -15.09 35.41 1.69
C GLU A 440 -15.79 34.32 2.52
N GLY A 441 -15.19 33.94 3.65
CA GLY A 441 -15.72 32.92 4.57
C GLY A 441 -15.75 31.49 4.02
N HIS A 442 -15.23 31.24 2.81
CA HIS A 442 -15.15 29.90 2.23
C HIS A 442 -13.85 29.20 2.63
N THR A 443 -13.84 27.87 2.43
CA THR A 443 -12.64 27.05 2.60
C THR A 443 -12.17 26.55 1.23
N VAL A 444 -10.87 26.63 0.96
CA VAL A 444 -10.23 25.97 -0.17
C VAL A 444 -9.36 24.84 0.37
N VAL A 445 -9.47 23.67 -0.25
CA VAL A 445 -8.50 22.59 -0.07
C VAL A 445 -7.51 22.63 -1.22
N VAL A 446 -6.23 22.51 -0.89
CA VAL A 446 -5.12 22.31 -1.84
C VAL A 446 -4.54 20.94 -1.55
N TRP A 447 -4.62 20.04 -2.52
CA TRP A 447 -3.91 18.78 -2.47
C TRP A 447 -2.57 18.95 -3.18
N VAL A 448 -1.50 18.50 -2.52
CA VAL A 448 -0.12 18.61 -2.97
C VAL A 448 0.53 17.25 -2.83
N SER A 449 1.19 16.77 -3.89
CA SER A 449 2.05 15.59 -3.86
C SER A 449 3.44 15.94 -4.39
N ARG A 450 4.48 15.57 -3.63
CA ARG A 450 5.87 15.95 -3.89
C ARG A 450 6.78 14.73 -3.93
N GLN A 451 7.49 14.58 -5.04
CA GLN A 451 8.50 13.54 -5.26
C GLN A 451 9.75 14.19 -5.83
N GLY A 452 10.91 13.95 -5.21
CA GLY A 452 12.14 14.67 -5.52
C GLY A 452 11.93 16.20 -5.50
N ASN A 453 12.21 16.84 -6.63
CA ASN A 453 12.00 18.29 -6.82
C ASN A 453 10.67 18.63 -7.50
N ALA A 454 9.88 17.62 -7.90
CA ALA A 454 8.61 17.81 -8.58
C ALA A 454 7.45 18.04 -7.60
N VAL A 455 6.41 18.70 -8.10
CA VAL A 455 5.14 18.88 -7.39
C VAL A 455 3.99 18.71 -8.35
N THR A 456 3.01 17.92 -7.92
CA THR A 456 1.70 17.79 -8.57
C THR A 456 0.66 18.26 -7.58
N TRP A 457 -0.21 19.17 -8.02
CA TRP A 457 -1.16 19.81 -7.11
C TRP A 457 -2.42 20.29 -7.83
N TRP A 458 -3.46 20.51 -7.04
CA TRP A 458 -4.68 21.18 -7.49
C TRP A 458 -5.43 21.69 -6.27
N HIS A 459 -6.42 22.56 -6.51
CA HIS A 459 -7.25 23.10 -5.46
C HIS A 459 -8.74 22.98 -5.77
N LYS A 460 -9.56 22.98 -4.72
CA LYS A 460 -11.03 23.03 -4.79
C LYS A 460 -11.59 23.93 -3.70
N GLN A 461 -12.59 24.73 -4.07
CA GLN A 461 -13.35 25.52 -3.09
C GLN A 461 -14.46 24.65 -2.51
N LEU A 462 -14.35 24.31 -1.23
CA LEU A 462 -15.33 23.52 -0.53
C LEU A 462 -16.64 24.33 -0.39
N GLY A 463 -17.76 23.72 -0.77
CA GLY A 463 -19.08 24.34 -0.79
C GLY A 463 -19.55 24.85 -2.15
N GLU A 464 -18.73 24.72 -3.21
CA GLU A 464 -19.09 25.00 -4.62
C GLU A 464 -18.89 23.80 -5.55
N ILE A 465 -18.78 22.62 -4.95
CA ILE A 465 -18.44 21.35 -5.58
C ILE A 465 -19.53 20.33 -5.34
#